data_AF-A0A2S8PWG0-F1
#
_entry.id   AF-A0A2S8PWG0-F1
#
_cell.length_a   1.000
_cell.length_b   1.000
_cell.length_c   1.000
_cell.angle_alpha   90.00
_cell.angle_beta   90.00
_cell.angle_gamma   90.00
#
_symmetry.space_group_name_H-M   'P 1'
#
loop_
_entity.id
_entity.type
_entity.pdbx_description
1 polymer ?
#
loop_
_entity_poly.entity_id
_entity_poly.type
_entity_poly.pdbx_seq_one_letter_code
_entity_poly.pdbx_strand_id
1 'polypeptide(L)'
;MRFAGQLFDEESGLFYNRFRYYLPEAACYLSPDPLGLAGGVNPYSYVHNPTGWIDPFGLNALLPGEGGVGPYGKLPGTPGDDLTGHHMPSAEYMKKKFGISKSKSIAMQMEHKYPSNKGRHPLTRSYARRPFLHETPRETLAKDIMDARKIYKDQGLYTKEIKQGLRETIRLNKETFPDVFKKPSKCPRK
;
A
#
# COMPACT_ATOMS: atom_id res chain seq x y z
N MET A 1 20.80 4.04 -25.85
CA MET A 1 20.03 4.24 -24.59
C MET A 1 18.57 3.91 -24.88
N ARG A 2 17.98 2.94 -24.18
CA ARG A 2 16.54 2.58 -24.29
C ARG A 2 15.85 2.82 -22.94
N PHE A 3 14.55 2.51 -22.90
CA PHE A 3 13.58 2.84 -21.83
C PHE A 3 14.22 2.92 -20.43
N ALA A 4 14.14 4.11 -19.83
CA ALA A 4 14.38 4.38 -18.42
C ALA A 4 15.65 3.79 -17.78
N GLY A 5 16.84 4.20 -18.25
CA GLY A 5 18.09 3.97 -17.53
C GLY A 5 18.71 2.57 -17.69
N GLN A 6 18.11 1.71 -18.51
CA GLN A 6 18.66 0.40 -18.87
C GLN A 6 19.82 0.54 -19.85
N LEU A 7 20.95 -0.09 -19.52
CA LEU A 7 22.07 -0.26 -20.44
C LEU A 7 21.80 -1.50 -21.29
N PHE A 8 21.70 -1.31 -22.61
CA PHE A 8 21.58 -2.42 -23.54
C PHE A 8 22.96 -3.03 -23.76
N ASP A 9 23.06 -4.35 -23.56
CA ASP A 9 24.24 -5.11 -23.90
C ASP A 9 24.05 -5.74 -25.28
N GLU A 10 24.72 -5.19 -26.30
CA GLU A 10 24.60 -5.59 -27.70
C GLU A 10 25.06 -7.03 -27.95
N GLU A 11 25.95 -7.57 -27.12
CA GLU A 11 26.50 -8.92 -27.29
C GLU A 11 25.51 -10.00 -26.83
N SER A 12 24.76 -9.73 -25.76
CA SER A 12 23.81 -10.69 -25.18
C SER A 12 22.34 -10.42 -25.52
N GLY A 13 22.00 -9.21 -25.99
CA GLY A 13 20.62 -8.78 -26.20
C GLY A 13 19.87 -8.43 -24.89
N LEU A 14 20.57 -8.43 -23.75
CA LEU A 14 19.99 -8.21 -22.42
C LEU A 14 20.00 -6.74 -22.01
N PHE A 15 19.18 -6.43 -21.01
CA PHE A 15 19.06 -5.07 -20.47
C PHE A 15 19.60 -5.06 -19.05
N TYR A 16 20.72 -4.38 -18.84
CA TYR A 16 21.33 -4.27 -17.53
C TYR A 16 20.64 -3.20 -16.68
N ASN A 17 20.09 -3.65 -15.55
CA ASN A 17 19.42 -2.85 -14.54
C ASN A 17 20.21 -2.98 -13.23
N ARG A 18 21.38 -2.34 -13.20
CA ARG A 18 22.35 -2.18 -12.09
C ARG A 18 22.67 -3.45 -11.29
N PHE A 19 21.72 -4.01 -10.55
CA PHE A 19 21.91 -5.25 -9.78
C PHE A 19 21.44 -6.50 -10.51
N ARG A 20 20.69 -6.38 -11.63
CA ARG A 20 20.13 -7.53 -12.35
C ARG A 20 20.10 -7.32 -13.87
N TYR A 21 20.19 -8.42 -14.61
CA TYR A 21 19.95 -8.46 -16.07
C TYR A 21 18.47 -8.79 -16.35
N TYR A 22 17.81 -7.90 -17.09
CA TYR A 22 16.44 -8.03 -17.55
C TYR A 22 16.42 -8.64 -18.96
N LEU A 23 15.60 -9.69 -19.13
CA LEU A 23 15.34 -10.34 -20.40
C LEU A 23 13.99 -9.81 -20.94
N PRO A 24 14.00 -8.95 -21.97
CA PRO A 24 12.78 -8.30 -22.46
C PRO A 24 11.81 -9.28 -23.15
N GLU A 25 12.31 -10.36 -23.75
CA GLU A 25 11.49 -11.38 -24.41
C GLU A 25 10.60 -12.12 -23.41
N ALA A 26 11.09 -12.34 -22.20
CA ALA A 26 10.38 -13.01 -21.12
C ALA A 26 9.75 -12.05 -20.10
N ALA A 27 10.02 -10.74 -20.23
CA ALA A 27 9.61 -9.70 -19.29
C ALA A 27 9.97 -9.98 -17.82
N CYS A 28 11.15 -10.54 -17.56
CA CYS A 28 11.61 -10.92 -16.23
C CYS A 28 13.12 -10.69 -16.05
N TYR A 29 13.59 -10.78 -14.80
CA TYR A 29 15.00 -10.82 -14.47
C TYR A 29 15.58 -12.22 -14.61
N LEU A 30 16.85 -12.33 -15.02
CA LEU A 30 17.58 -13.60 -15.13
C LEU A 30 18.14 -14.09 -13.79
N SER A 31 18.42 -13.17 -12.88
CA SER A 31 18.89 -13.48 -11.52
C SER A 31 17.78 -13.20 -10.49
N PRO A 32 17.68 -14.03 -9.43
CA PRO A 32 16.76 -13.76 -8.34
C PRO A 32 17.11 -12.44 -7.65
N ASP A 33 16.10 -11.74 -7.14
CA ASP A 33 16.26 -10.48 -6.42
C ASP A 33 17.27 -10.64 -5.26
N PRO A 34 18.32 -9.79 -5.18
CA PRO A 34 19.27 -9.81 -4.07
C PRO A 34 18.63 -9.61 -2.69
N LEU A 35 17.45 -8.99 -2.63
CA LEU A 35 16.65 -8.83 -1.40
C LEU A 35 15.84 -10.09 -1.05
N GLY A 36 15.89 -11.13 -1.88
CA GLY A 36 15.10 -12.34 -1.73
C GLY A 36 13.60 -12.03 -1.66
N LEU A 37 12.89 -12.62 -0.69
CA LEU A 37 11.46 -12.38 -0.51
C LEU A 37 11.10 -10.92 -0.13
N ALA A 38 12.08 -10.10 0.26
CA ALA A 38 11.84 -8.68 0.51
C ALA A 38 11.72 -7.87 -0.79
N GLY A 39 12.20 -8.41 -1.92
CA GLY A 39 12.03 -7.88 -3.28
C GLY A 39 10.80 -8.44 -4.02
N GLY A 40 9.87 -9.09 -3.32
CA GLY A 40 8.68 -9.69 -3.92
C GLY A 40 8.57 -11.20 -3.77
N VAL A 41 7.36 -11.73 -3.99
CA VAL A 41 7.10 -13.18 -3.92
C VAL A 41 7.77 -13.92 -5.08
N ASN A 42 7.83 -13.28 -6.25
CA ASN A 42 8.56 -13.80 -7.40
C ASN A 42 9.92 -13.09 -7.49
N PRO A 43 11.03 -13.74 -7.14
CA PRO A 43 12.35 -13.10 -7.15
C PRO A 43 12.83 -12.74 -8.56
N TYR A 44 12.17 -13.24 -9.61
CA TYR A 44 12.50 -12.94 -11.01
C TYR A 44 11.58 -11.89 -11.63
N SER A 45 10.55 -11.42 -10.94
CA SER A 45 9.62 -10.45 -11.55
C SER A 45 10.28 -9.09 -11.73
N TYR A 46 10.01 -8.47 -12.89
CA TYR A 46 10.23 -7.03 -13.08
C TYR A 46 9.18 -6.21 -12.29
N VAL A 47 9.02 -4.93 -12.62
CA VAL A 47 7.95 -4.09 -12.09
C VAL A 47 6.57 -4.63 -12.49
N HIS A 48 5.58 -4.47 -11.62
CA HIS A 48 4.24 -4.96 -11.87
C HIS A 48 3.49 -4.18 -12.99
N ASN A 49 3.90 -2.92 -13.26
CA ASN A 49 3.36 -2.12 -14.36
C ASN A 49 4.48 -1.51 -15.22
N PRO A 50 5.05 -2.24 -16.19
CA PRO A 50 6.19 -1.76 -17.00
C PRO A 50 5.87 -0.57 -17.91
N THR A 51 4.58 -0.21 -18.07
CA THR A 51 4.17 0.95 -18.87
C THR A 51 4.25 2.28 -18.12
N GLY A 52 4.26 2.24 -16.78
CA GLY A 52 4.37 3.43 -15.93
C GLY A 52 5.45 3.31 -14.85
N TRP A 53 5.99 2.12 -14.63
CA TRP A 53 7.01 1.82 -13.63
C TRP A 53 8.29 1.42 -14.33
N ILE A 54 9.38 1.83 -13.72
CA ILE A 54 10.74 1.49 -14.12
C ILE A 54 11.38 0.97 -12.84
N ASP A 55 12.22 -0.06 -12.94
CA ASP A 55 13.04 -0.53 -11.82
C ASP A 55 14.48 -0.08 -12.07
N PRO A 56 14.89 1.14 -11.64
CA PRO A 56 16.19 1.72 -11.99
C PRO A 56 17.35 0.99 -11.31
N PHE A 57 17.06 0.22 -10.27
CA PHE A 57 18.06 -0.48 -9.48
C PHE A 57 18.02 -1.99 -9.69
N GLY A 58 16.91 -2.55 -10.14
CA GLY A 58 16.68 -3.98 -10.10
C GLY A 58 16.24 -4.45 -8.73
N LEU A 59 15.40 -3.72 -7.99
CA LEU A 59 14.91 -4.05 -6.65
C LEU A 59 13.44 -3.62 -6.49
N ASN A 60 12.52 -4.55 -6.20
CA ASN A 60 11.12 -4.24 -5.88
C ASN A 60 11.05 -3.74 -4.42
N ALA A 61 11.04 -2.42 -4.21
CA ALA A 61 11.14 -1.82 -2.88
C ALA A 61 9.96 -0.88 -2.57
N LEU A 62 9.67 -0.70 -1.27
CA LEU A 62 8.70 0.28 -0.79
C LEU A 62 9.14 1.71 -1.14
N LEU A 63 8.18 2.59 -1.42
CA LEU A 63 8.46 4.02 -1.59
C LEU A 63 8.89 4.66 -0.25
N PRO A 64 9.73 5.71 -0.26
CA PRO A 64 10.07 6.45 0.95
C PRO A 64 8.82 6.99 1.67
N GLY A 65 8.57 6.50 2.90
CA GLY A 65 7.41 6.89 3.70
C GLY A 65 6.18 5.98 3.54
N GLU A 66 6.23 4.96 2.68
CA GLU A 66 5.18 3.96 2.57
C GLU A 66 5.02 3.16 3.87
N GLY A 67 3.77 2.85 4.24
CA GLY A 67 3.43 2.23 5.52
C GLY A 67 3.42 3.19 6.71
N GLY A 68 3.81 4.46 6.52
CA GLY A 68 3.69 5.50 7.55
C GLY A 68 2.23 5.74 7.96
N VAL A 69 1.97 5.93 9.26
CA VAL A 69 0.61 6.03 9.80
C VAL A 69 0.42 7.30 10.61
N GLY A 70 -0.75 7.90 10.51
CA GLY A 70 -1.12 9.04 11.34
C GLY A 70 -2.47 9.65 11.00
N PRO A 71 -2.88 10.71 11.73
CA PRO A 71 -4.00 11.55 11.31
C PRO A 71 -3.71 12.12 9.93
N TYR A 72 -4.67 12.02 9.01
CA TYR A 72 -4.44 12.38 7.60
C TYR A 72 -3.94 13.83 7.41
N GLY A 73 -4.39 14.78 8.24
CA GLY A 73 -3.92 16.17 8.18
C GLY A 73 -2.48 16.39 8.65
N LYS A 74 -1.83 15.36 9.21
CA LYS A 74 -0.45 15.38 9.71
C LYS A 74 0.48 14.42 8.96
N LEU A 75 -0.06 13.64 8.03
CA LEU A 75 0.77 12.76 7.20
C LEU A 75 1.55 13.61 6.19
N PRO A 76 2.84 13.30 5.95
CA PRO A 76 3.58 13.92 4.88
C PRO A 76 2.92 13.57 3.54
N GLY A 77 2.78 14.56 2.67
CA GLY A 77 2.35 14.35 1.29
C GLY A 77 3.16 15.26 0.40
N THR A 78 3.99 14.68 -0.45
CA THR A 78 4.77 15.41 -1.45
C THR A 78 4.06 15.24 -2.79
N PRO A 79 3.72 16.32 -3.51
CA PRO A 79 3.15 16.17 -4.85
C PRO A 79 4.06 15.32 -5.75
N GLY A 80 3.54 14.22 -6.30
CA GLY A 80 4.28 13.33 -7.19
C GLY A 80 5.15 12.28 -6.49
N ASP A 81 4.95 12.03 -5.19
CA ASP A 81 5.61 10.92 -4.47
C ASP A 81 4.90 9.56 -4.61
N ASP A 82 3.84 9.49 -5.45
CA ASP A 82 2.99 8.32 -5.67
C ASP A 82 2.44 7.68 -4.38
N LEU A 83 2.45 8.40 -3.25
CA LEU A 83 1.87 7.94 -1.99
C LEU A 83 0.54 8.64 -1.72
N THR A 84 -0.40 7.89 -1.16
CA THR A 84 -1.66 8.46 -0.68
C THR A 84 -2.07 7.86 0.64
N GLY A 85 -2.44 8.73 1.57
CA GLY A 85 -3.02 8.34 2.85
C GLY A 85 -4.35 7.62 2.66
N HIS A 86 -4.32 6.29 2.81
CA HIS A 86 -5.49 5.44 2.77
C HIS A 86 -6.18 5.38 4.14
N HIS A 87 -7.39 5.95 4.23
CA HIS A 87 -8.19 5.95 5.45
C HIS A 87 -8.75 4.57 5.78
N MET A 88 -8.45 4.07 6.98
CA MET A 88 -8.97 2.81 7.51
C MET A 88 -9.48 3.04 8.94
N PRO A 89 -10.80 3.09 9.19
CA PRO A 89 -11.90 3.03 8.22
C PRO A 89 -11.97 4.23 7.28
N SER A 90 -12.74 4.13 6.20
CA SER A 90 -12.89 5.25 5.26
C SER A 90 -13.32 6.56 5.95
N ALA A 91 -12.73 7.69 5.55
CA ALA A 91 -13.05 9.00 6.12
C ALA A 91 -14.54 9.39 5.95
N GLU A 92 -15.18 8.90 4.89
CA GLU A 92 -16.61 9.14 4.65
C GLU A 92 -17.49 8.38 5.65
N TYR A 93 -17.12 7.14 6.00
CA TYR A 93 -17.78 6.37 7.05
C TYR A 93 -17.64 7.10 8.41
N MET A 94 -16.41 7.53 8.73
CA MET A 94 -16.12 8.24 9.98
C MET A 94 -16.89 9.56 10.09
N LYS A 95 -16.99 10.33 9.00
CA LYS A 95 -17.76 11.57 8.95
C LYS A 95 -19.25 11.32 9.10
N LYS A 96 -19.83 10.38 8.36
CA LYS A 96 -21.28 10.15 8.33
C LYS A 96 -21.81 9.54 9.63
N LYS A 97 -21.06 8.64 10.26
CA LYS A 97 -21.53 7.90 11.44
C LYS A 97 -21.12 8.54 12.77
N PHE A 98 -19.99 9.27 12.79
CA PHE A 98 -19.41 9.81 14.03
C PHE A 98 -19.04 11.30 13.96
N GLY A 99 -19.29 11.98 12.83
CA GLY A 99 -18.95 13.40 12.68
C GLY A 99 -17.44 13.71 12.62
N ILE A 100 -16.59 12.69 12.50
CA ILE A 100 -15.13 12.86 12.48
C ILE A 100 -14.66 13.32 11.09
N SER A 101 -13.92 14.43 11.04
CA SER A 101 -13.42 14.98 9.77
C SER A 101 -12.32 14.12 9.14
N LYS A 102 -12.20 14.19 7.81
CA LYS A 102 -11.16 13.50 7.03
C LYS A 102 -9.75 13.76 7.56
N SER A 103 -9.44 15.00 7.97
CA SER A 103 -8.13 15.38 8.50
C SER A 103 -7.78 14.72 9.83
N LYS A 104 -8.78 14.39 10.65
CA LYS A 104 -8.61 13.73 11.95
C LYS A 104 -8.62 12.20 11.83
N SER A 105 -9.25 11.65 10.80
CA SER A 105 -9.26 10.21 10.55
C SER A 105 -7.85 9.68 10.35
N ILE A 106 -7.58 8.49 10.89
CA ILE A 106 -6.30 7.80 10.75
C ILE A 106 -6.20 7.23 9.34
N ALA A 107 -5.02 7.38 8.74
CA ALA A 107 -4.68 6.82 7.45
C ALA A 107 -3.28 6.22 7.49
N MET A 108 -3.02 5.30 6.56
CA MET A 108 -1.70 4.75 6.28
C MET A 108 -1.28 5.18 4.88
N GLN A 109 -0.04 5.63 4.72
CA GLN A 109 0.56 5.90 3.41
C GLN A 109 0.66 4.58 2.65
N MET A 110 0.00 4.53 1.51
CA MET A 110 0.07 3.41 0.58
C MET A 110 0.40 3.93 -0.81
N GLU A 111 1.15 3.16 -1.58
CA GLU A 111 1.38 3.44 -3.01
C GLU A 111 0.05 3.69 -3.72
N HIS A 112 0.00 4.66 -4.61
CA HIS A 112 -1.15 4.93 -5.45
C HIS A 112 -0.71 4.95 -6.91
N LYS A 113 -1.35 4.13 -7.75
CA LYS A 113 -1.05 4.12 -9.18
C LYS A 113 -1.46 5.46 -9.81
N TYR A 114 -0.47 6.23 -10.30
CA TYR A 114 -0.67 7.44 -11.12
C TYR A 114 -1.67 7.18 -12.27
N PRO A 115 -2.55 8.13 -12.68
CA PRO A 115 -2.58 9.59 -12.42
C PRO A 115 -3.49 10.06 -11.28
N SER A 116 -3.96 9.14 -10.43
CA SER A 116 -4.98 9.45 -9.44
C SER A 116 -4.37 10.07 -8.17
N ASN A 117 -4.26 11.40 -8.14
CA ASN A 117 -3.65 12.15 -7.02
C ASN A 117 -4.52 12.21 -5.74
N LYS A 118 -5.64 11.48 -5.66
CA LYS A 118 -6.61 11.64 -4.56
C LYS A 118 -7.35 10.36 -4.20
N GLY A 119 -7.23 9.94 -2.95
CA GLY A 119 -8.27 9.15 -2.28
C GLY A 119 -7.89 7.71 -1.93
N ARG A 120 -8.81 6.78 -2.15
CA ARG A 120 -8.66 5.38 -1.75
C ARG A 120 -7.79 4.64 -2.77
N HIS A 121 -6.91 3.74 -2.33
CA HIS A 121 -6.09 2.93 -3.23
C HIS A 121 -6.99 2.15 -4.22
N PRO A 122 -6.71 2.14 -5.54
CA PRO A 122 -7.62 1.61 -6.56
C PRO A 122 -7.93 0.12 -6.42
N LEU A 123 -6.98 -0.67 -5.89
CA LEU A 123 -7.16 -2.10 -5.62
C LEU A 123 -7.99 -2.40 -4.34
N THR A 124 -8.41 -1.38 -3.58
CA THR A 124 -9.17 -1.61 -2.35
C THR A 124 -10.63 -1.92 -2.65
N ARG A 125 -11.24 -2.81 -1.86
CA ARG A 125 -12.67 -3.13 -1.85
C ARG A 125 -13.54 -1.87 -1.73
N SER A 126 -13.03 -0.85 -1.06
CA SER A 126 -13.74 0.41 -0.82
C SER A 126 -13.54 1.45 -1.93
N TYR A 127 -12.69 1.18 -2.93
CA TYR A 127 -12.47 2.10 -4.05
C TYR A 127 -13.76 2.38 -4.83
N ALA A 128 -14.03 3.65 -5.14
CA ALA A 128 -15.21 4.14 -5.85
C ALA A 128 -16.58 3.66 -5.29
N ARG A 129 -16.64 3.12 -4.07
CA ARG A 129 -17.86 2.63 -3.43
C ARG A 129 -18.31 3.54 -2.28
N ARG A 130 -19.61 3.58 -2.02
CA ARG A 130 -20.16 4.25 -0.82
C ARG A 130 -19.79 3.45 0.45
N PRO A 131 -19.61 4.11 1.60
CA PRO A 131 -19.28 3.42 2.85
C PRO A 131 -20.45 2.54 3.31
N PHE A 132 -20.13 1.35 3.80
CA PHE A 132 -21.10 0.42 4.38
C PHE A 132 -21.48 0.87 5.80
N LEU A 133 -22.44 1.78 5.93
CA LEU A 133 -22.80 2.41 7.23
C LEU A 133 -23.40 1.44 8.26
N HIS A 134 -23.90 0.28 7.82
CA HIS A 134 -24.47 -0.76 8.70
C HIS A 134 -23.40 -1.55 9.48
N GLU A 135 -22.16 -1.61 8.98
CA GLU A 135 -21.07 -2.33 9.64
C GLU A 135 -20.65 -1.61 10.93
N THR A 136 -20.14 -2.35 11.92
CA THR A 136 -19.55 -1.74 13.12
C THR A 136 -18.16 -1.14 12.79
N PRO A 137 -17.70 -0.12 13.53
CA PRO A 137 -16.37 0.49 13.31
C PRO A 137 -15.23 -0.53 13.34
N ARG A 138 -15.32 -1.51 14.24
CA ARG A 138 -14.32 -2.59 14.36
C ARG A 138 -14.31 -3.52 13.16
N GLU A 139 -15.49 -3.85 12.62
CA GLU A 139 -15.61 -4.69 11.43
C GLU A 139 -15.09 -3.99 10.18
N THR A 140 -15.46 -2.72 9.95
CA THR A 140 -14.94 -1.98 8.79
C THR A 140 -13.43 -1.79 8.89
N LEU A 141 -12.89 -1.48 10.09
CA LEU A 141 -11.45 -1.39 10.31
C LEU A 141 -10.77 -2.72 9.99
N ALA A 142 -11.32 -3.84 10.47
CA ALA A 142 -10.75 -5.16 10.21
C ALA A 142 -10.78 -5.50 8.71
N LYS A 143 -11.87 -5.21 8.01
CA LYS A 143 -12.02 -5.44 6.57
C LYS A 143 -11.02 -4.61 5.76
N ASP A 144 -10.89 -3.33 6.07
CA ASP A 144 -9.95 -2.43 5.38
C ASP A 144 -8.48 -2.84 5.64
N ILE A 145 -8.14 -3.26 6.86
CA ILE A 145 -6.80 -3.80 7.17
C ILE A 145 -6.51 -5.11 6.41
N MET A 146 -7.49 -6.02 6.32
CA MET A 146 -7.33 -7.27 5.56
C MET A 146 -7.14 -7.01 4.07
N ASP A 147 -7.86 -6.03 3.54
CA ASP A 147 -7.79 -5.61 2.15
C ASP A 147 -6.41 -5.00 1.83
N ALA A 148 -5.95 -4.04 2.62
CA ALA A 148 -4.60 -3.47 2.50
C ALA A 148 -3.53 -4.57 2.61
N ARG A 149 -3.66 -5.49 3.56
CA ARG A 149 -2.75 -6.63 3.70
C ARG A 149 -2.74 -7.53 2.45
N LYS A 150 -3.91 -7.77 1.84
CA LYS A 150 -4.01 -8.58 0.63
C LYS A 150 -3.29 -7.90 -0.53
N ILE A 151 -3.52 -6.60 -0.73
CA ILE A 151 -2.85 -5.79 -1.76
C ILE A 151 -1.33 -5.92 -1.64
N TYR A 152 -0.77 -5.67 -0.47
CA TYR A 152 0.67 -5.78 -0.24
C TYR A 152 1.21 -7.19 -0.45
N LYS A 153 0.45 -8.23 -0.10
CA LYS A 153 0.87 -9.62 -0.36
C LYS A 153 0.87 -9.94 -1.85
N ASP A 154 -0.16 -9.53 -2.56
CA ASP A 154 -0.30 -9.78 -4.00
C ASP A 154 0.77 -9.02 -4.80
N GLN A 155 1.19 -7.85 -4.32
CA GLN A 155 2.31 -7.08 -4.87
C GLN A 155 3.69 -7.60 -4.41
N GLY A 156 3.74 -8.53 -3.45
CA GLY A 156 4.98 -8.99 -2.84
C GLY A 156 5.70 -7.97 -1.94
N LEU A 157 5.02 -6.89 -1.57
CA LEU A 157 5.53 -5.81 -0.73
C LEU A 157 5.06 -5.93 0.74
N TYR A 158 4.61 -7.12 1.18
CA TYR A 158 4.19 -7.36 2.56
C TYR A 158 5.39 -7.57 3.51
N THR A 159 6.12 -6.49 3.77
CA THR A 159 7.34 -6.48 4.59
C THR A 159 7.04 -6.32 6.10
N LYS A 160 8.10 -6.29 6.93
CA LYS A 160 7.98 -6.04 8.38
C LYS A 160 7.45 -4.63 8.65
N GLU A 161 7.86 -3.66 7.85
CA GLU A 161 7.50 -2.26 7.91
C GLU A 161 6.00 -2.09 7.65
N ILE A 162 5.47 -2.68 6.58
CA ILE A 162 4.03 -2.70 6.29
C ILE A 162 3.23 -3.40 7.39
N LYS A 163 3.74 -4.54 7.89
CA LYS A 163 3.10 -5.24 9.01
C LYS A 163 3.04 -4.37 10.27
N GLN A 164 4.06 -3.56 10.54
CA GLN A 164 4.06 -2.59 11.63
C GLN A 164 3.06 -1.45 11.36
N GLY A 165 3.04 -0.88 10.16
CA GLY A 165 2.07 0.15 9.77
C GLY A 165 0.60 -0.29 9.92
N LEU A 166 0.27 -1.51 9.51
CA LEU A 166 -1.09 -2.04 9.70
C LEU A 166 -1.44 -2.22 11.19
N ARG A 167 -0.49 -2.67 12.02
CA ARG A 167 -0.69 -2.78 13.48
C ARG A 167 -0.85 -1.41 14.12
N GLU A 168 -0.06 -0.45 13.68
CA GLU A 168 -0.08 0.92 14.16
C GLU A 168 -1.38 1.62 13.79
N THR A 169 -1.91 1.37 12.59
CA THR A 169 -3.23 1.84 12.17
C THR A 169 -4.33 1.36 13.13
N ILE A 170 -4.28 0.09 13.53
CA ILE A 170 -5.23 -0.47 14.51
C ILE A 170 -5.05 0.21 15.88
N ARG A 171 -3.81 0.41 16.31
CA ARG A 171 -3.47 1.02 17.60
C ARG A 171 -3.98 2.46 17.67
N LEU A 172 -3.56 3.29 16.72
CA LEU A 172 -3.93 4.70 16.66
C LEU A 172 -5.43 4.93 16.53
N ASN A 173 -6.16 4.12 15.76
CA ASN A 173 -7.62 4.24 15.71
C ASN A 173 -8.26 4.02 17.08
N LYS A 174 -7.81 3.01 17.82
CA LYS A 174 -8.35 2.68 19.15
C LYS A 174 -7.98 3.71 20.21
N GLU A 175 -6.76 4.24 20.14
CA GLU A 175 -6.29 5.27 21.08
C GLU A 175 -6.90 6.64 20.81
N THR A 176 -7.01 7.03 19.53
CA THR A 176 -7.55 8.33 19.13
C THR A 176 -9.07 8.40 19.29
N PHE A 177 -9.76 7.27 19.08
CA PHE A 177 -11.23 7.21 19.12
C PHE A 177 -11.73 6.03 19.98
N PRO A 178 -11.46 6.03 21.30
CA PRO A 178 -11.78 4.91 22.18
C PRO A 178 -13.28 4.61 22.23
N ASP A 179 -14.13 5.65 22.19
CA ASP A 179 -15.59 5.50 22.21
C ASP A 179 -16.13 4.88 20.91
N VAL A 180 -15.57 5.26 19.77
CA VAL A 180 -15.96 4.73 18.45
C VAL A 180 -15.58 3.27 18.32
N PHE A 181 -14.39 2.90 18.81
CA PHE A 181 -13.88 1.54 18.73
C PHE A 181 -14.01 0.78 20.03
N LYS A 182 -14.96 1.09 20.92
CA LYS A 182 -15.19 0.29 22.14
C LYS A 182 -15.58 -1.15 21.77
N LYS A 183 -15.15 -2.16 22.54
CA LYS A 183 -15.68 -3.52 22.35
C LYS A 183 -17.13 -3.53 22.85
N PRO A 184 -18.07 -4.17 22.14
CA PRO A 184 -19.38 -4.45 22.75
C PRO A 184 -19.14 -5.25 24.04
N SER A 185 -19.90 -4.94 25.09
CA SER A 185 -19.91 -5.76 26.30
C SER A 185 -20.21 -7.19 25.89
N LYS A 186 -19.46 -8.17 26.41
CA LYS A 186 -19.79 -9.58 26.17
C LYS A 186 -21.22 -9.80 26.66
N CYS A 187 -22.11 -10.34 25.83
CA CYS A 187 -23.35 -10.90 26.34
C CYS A 187 -22.98 -11.85 27.49
N PRO A 188 -23.67 -11.78 28.65
CA PRO A 188 -23.51 -12.80 29.67
C PRO A 188 -23.76 -14.15 29.00
N ARG A 189 -22.81 -15.08 29.16
CA ARG A 189 -23.03 -16.46 28.74
C ARG A 189 -24.22 -16.94 29.57
N LYS A 190 -25.35 -17.21 28.91
CA LYS A 190 -26.45 -17.95 29.54
C LYS A 190 -26.01 -19.38 29.80
#